data_AF-A0A1S2MGR5-F1
#
_entry.id   AF-A0A1S2MGR5-F1
#
_cell.length_a   1.000
_cell.length_b   1.000
_cell.length_c   1.000
_cell.angle_alpha   90.00
_cell.angle_beta   90.00
_cell.angle_gamma   90.00
#
_symmetry.space_group_name_H-M   'P 1'
#
loop_
_entity.id
_entity.type
_entity.pdbx_description
1 polymer ?
#
loop_
_entity_poly.entity_id
_entity_poly.type
_entity_poly.pdbx_seq_one_letter_code
_entity_poly.pdbx_strand_id
1 'polypeptide(L)'
;MLNEAKLFVESMYKELDYDEQTILNRLNEIEQEILTMGSYTHTQEELVYGAKMAWRNSNRCIGRFFWDSLTIKDARHIQTEHEFINTIENHIETATNNGKIKPYITIFSPHHPPQIYNNQLIRYAGYADKGDPAEKTITQLAEHLGWQGAHTDFDILPLIYKMSDGDLKYHNYNPEIIKEVPITHDRYPKLQQLGLKWYAVPIISNMDLKIGGITYPTAPFNGWYMVNEIAVRNFTDSYRYNLLESVAEAFEFDTLKNNSFNKDRALVELNDAVYHSFKNEGVSIVDHLTASKQFEMFEKNEYKNGREVTGKWSWLVPSLSPTLVSNYHHGYHNEIKDPNFHYKNTESTGCPFH
;
A
#
# COMPACT_ATOMS: atom_id res chain seq x y z
N MET A 1 -1.57 -10.20 24.61
CA MET A 1 -1.97 -8.80 24.85
C MET A 1 -1.08 -8.08 25.86
N LEU A 2 -1.20 -8.30 27.18
CA LEU A 2 -0.43 -7.49 28.18
C LEU A 2 1.09 -7.48 27.92
N ASN A 3 1.69 -8.62 27.59
CA ASN A 3 3.12 -8.68 27.26
C ASN A 3 3.47 -7.89 25.99
N GLU A 4 2.62 -7.92 24.97
CA GLU A 4 2.82 -7.16 23.73
C GLU A 4 2.69 -5.66 23.99
N ALA A 5 1.70 -5.25 24.80
CA ALA A 5 1.54 -3.86 25.22
C ALA A 5 2.75 -3.37 26.02
N LYS A 6 3.26 -4.17 26.96
CA LYS A 6 4.47 -3.86 27.73
C LYS A 6 5.68 -3.65 26.81
N LEU A 7 5.92 -4.58 25.88
CA LEU A 7 7.02 -4.45 24.91
C LEU A 7 6.90 -3.22 24.02
N PHE A 8 5.68 -2.93 23.53
CA PHE A 8 5.42 -1.75 22.70
C PHE A 8 5.68 -0.45 23.46
N VAL A 9 5.05 -0.27 24.64
CA VAL A 9 5.19 0.95 25.44
C VAL A 9 6.64 1.16 25.86
N GLU A 10 7.32 0.13 26.37
CA GLU A 10 8.73 0.25 26.74
C GLU A 10 9.61 0.65 25.55
N SER A 11 9.39 0.04 24.38
CA SER A 11 10.17 0.35 23.17
C SER A 11 9.92 1.79 22.70
N MET A 12 8.66 2.17 22.52
CA MET A 12 8.28 3.52 22.08
C MET A 12 8.75 4.58 23.06
N TYR A 13 8.49 4.41 24.36
CA TYR A 13 8.75 5.46 25.35
C TYR A 13 10.24 5.64 25.57
N LYS A 14 11.05 4.57 25.47
CA LYS A 14 12.52 4.68 25.45
C LYS A 14 13.02 5.39 24.20
N GLU A 15 12.43 5.14 23.03
CA GLU A 15 12.80 5.87 21.80
C GLU A 15 12.44 7.37 21.84
N LEU A 16 11.46 7.73 22.66
CA LEU A 16 10.99 9.10 22.87
C LEU A 16 11.56 9.75 24.15
N ASP A 17 12.55 9.14 24.79
CA ASP A 17 13.25 9.65 25.98
C ASP A 17 12.34 9.95 27.18
N TYR A 18 11.25 9.18 27.35
CA TYR A 18 10.40 9.26 28.55
C TYR A 18 11.10 8.64 29.78
N ASP A 19 10.80 9.19 30.97
CA ASP A 19 11.34 8.69 32.23
C ASP A 19 10.67 7.37 32.69
N GLU A 20 11.38 6.62 33.53
CA GLU A 20 10.91 5.32 34.04
C GLU A 20 9.59 5.40 34.80
N GLN A 21 9.33 6.49 35.54
CA GLN A 21 8.10 6.63 36.30
C GLN A 21 6.90 6.78 35.36
N THR A 22 7.04 7.55 34.29
CA THR A 22 6.00 7.71 33.27
C THR A 22 5.70 6.38 32.56
N ILE A 23 6.73 5.60 32.23
CA ILE A 23 6.56 4.24 31.66
C ILE A 23 5.78 3.35 32.64
N LEU A 24 6.21 3.26 33.90
CA LEU A 24 5.56 2.43 34.91
C LEU A 24 4.10 2.82 35.15
N ASN A 25 3.81 4.12 35.19
CA ASN A 25 2.43 4.61 35.34
C ASN A 25 1.56 4.15 34.15
N ARG A 26 2.04 4.32 32.92
CA ARG A 26 1.30 3.90 31.73
C ARG A 26 1.08 2.38 31.70
N LEU A 27 2.09 1.59 32.06
CA LEU A 27 1.95 0.13 32.12
C LEU A 27 0.90 -0.31 33.16
N ASN A 28 0.84 0.36 34.31
CA ASN A 28 -0.17 0.09 35.33
C ASN A 28 -1.58 0.43 34.83
N GLU A 29 -1.77 1.57 34.15
CA GLU A 29 -3.05 1.93 33.53
C GLU A 29 -3.52 0.87 32.53
N ILE A 30 -2.63 0.45 31.62
CA ILE A 30 -2.91 -0.59 30.62
C ILE A 30 -3.28 -1.92 31.30
N GLU A 31 -2.56 -2.30 32.36
CA GLU A 31 -2.85 -3.53 33.10
C GLU A 31 -4.25 -3.49 33.74
N GLN A 32 -4.64 -2.34 34.33
CA GLN A 32 -5.98 -2.16 34.89
C GLN A 32 -7.08 -2.15 33.81
N GLU A 33 -6.87 -1.48 32.68
CA GLU A 33 -7.81 -1.49 31.55
C GLU A 33 -8.02 -2.92 31.03
N ILE A 34 -6.93 -3.67 30.81
CA ILE A 34 -7.02 -5.06 30.34
C ILE A 34 -7.78 -5.93 31.35
N LEU A 35 -7.53 -5.79 32.65
CA LEU A 35 -8.21 -6.56 33.69
C LEU A 35 -9.72 -6.26 33.76
N THR A 36 -10.12 -5.02 33.48
CA THR A 36 -11.51 -4.56 33.64
C THR A 36 -12.33 -4.64 32.36
N MET A 37 -11.73 -4.38 31.21
CA MET A 37 -12.40 -4.26 29.90
C MET A 37 -11.97 -5.34 28.90
N GLY A 38 -10.94 -6.13 29.20
CA GLY A 38 -10.40 -7.17 28.33
C GLY A 38 -9.47 -6.66 27.21
N SER A 39 -9.27 -5.34 27.13
CA SER A 39 -8.37 -4.65 26.20
C SER A 39 -7.93 -3.31 26.80
N TYR A 40 -7.06 -2.58 26.12
CA TYR A 40 -6.69 -1.20 26.47
C TYR A 40 -6.84 -0.27 25.27
N THR A 41 -6.85 1.03 25.52
CA THR A 41 -6.95 2.06 24.48
C THR A 41 -5.62 2.79 24.31
N HIS A 42 -5.10 2.82 23.08
CA HIS A 42 -3.94 3.64 22.77
C HIS A 42 -4.23 5.13 22.95
N THR A 43 -3.26 5.88 23.49
CA THR A 43 -3.25 7.33 23.39
C THR A 43 -3.12 7.78 21.94
N GLN A 44 -3.35 9.06 21.65
CA GLN A 44 -3.14 9.59 20.30
C GLN A 44 -1.67 9.49 19.88
N GLU A 45 -0.73 9.74 20.80
CA GLU A 45 0.71 9.64 20.54
C GLU A 45 1.14 8.19 20.28
N GLU A 46 0.62 7.24 21.06
CA GLU A 46 0.85 5.80 20.86
C GLU A 46 0.35 5.33 19.50
N LEU A 47 -0.83 5.79 19.08
CA LEU A 47 -1.37 5.46 17.76
C LEU A 47 -0.50 6.03 16.63
N VAL A 48 -0.08 7.29 16.77
CA VAL A 48 0.75 8.00 15.78
C VAL A 48 2.11 7.33 15.64
N TYR A 49 2.81 7.13 16.76
CA TYR A 49 4.16 6.56 16.75
C TYR A 49 4.13 5.07 16.42
N GLY A 50 3.14 4.32 16.93
CA GLY A 50 2.96 2.90 16.63
C GLY A 50 2.72 2.64 15.13
N ALA A 51 1.92 3.47 14.44
CA ALA A 51 1.73 3.35 13.00
C ALA A 51 3.02 3.67 12.21
N LYS A 52 3.80 4.66 12.66
CA LYS A 52 5.13 4.97 12.10
C LYS A 52 6.10 3.79 12.29
N MET A 53 6.15 3.21 13.48
CA MET A 53 6.95 2.01 13.77
C MET A 53 6.52 0.83 12.91
N ALA A 54 5.22 0.64 12.66
CA ALA A 54 4.72 -0.43 11.80
C ALA A 54 5.26 -0.31 10.37
N TRP A 55 5.30 0.91 9.82
CA TRP A 55 5.95 1.14 8.52
C TRP A 55 7.47 0.91 8.60
N ARG A 56 8.15 1.42 9.63
CA ARG A 56 9.59 1.20 9.85
C ARG A 56 9.96 -0.30 9.91
N ASN A 57 9.11 -1.10 10.52
CA ASN A 57 9.26 -2.55 10.68
C ASN A 57 8.77 -3.36 9.47
N SER A 58 8.25 -2.72 8.42
CA SER A 58 7.70 -3.42 7.25
C SER A 58 8.80 -4.00 6.36
N ASN A 59 9.17 -5.25 6.61
CA ASN A 59 10.29 -5.95 5.95
C ASN A 59 10.23 -6.00 4.41
N ARG A 60 9.04 -5.81 3.83
CA ARG A 60 8.83 -5.85 2.37
C ARG A 60 8.84 -4.47 1.72
N CYS A 61 8.98 -3.40 2.49
CA CYS A 61 8.92 -2.03 2.00
C CYS A 61 10.33 -1.48 1.78
N ILE A 62 10.64 -1.10 0.53
CA ILE A 62 11.89 -0.40 0.17
C ILE A 62 11.84 1.09 0.55
N GLY A 63 10.64 1.70 0.59
CA GLY A 63 10.44 3.12 0.84
C GLY A 63 10.49 3.55 2.31
N ARG A 64 11.11 2.77 3.20
CA ARG A 64 11.10 3.01 4.66
C ARG A 64 11.86 4.27 5.10
N PHE A 65 12.66 4.88 4.23
CA PHE A 65 13.36 6.14 4.55
C PHE A 65 12.42 7.25 5.07
N PHE A 66 11.17 7.25 4.62
CA PHE A 66 10.18 8.27 4.95
C PHE A 66 9.27 7.91 6.13
N TRP A 67 9.58 6.85 6.90
CA TRP A 67 8.68 6.28 7.91
C TRP A 67 8.16 7.33 8.92
N ASP A 68 9.02 8.26 9.34
CA ASP A 68 8.67 9.32 10.31
C ASP A 68 7.81 10.45 9.70
N SER A 69 7.70 10.53 8.38
CA SER A 69 6.85 11.52 7.69
C SER A 69 5.41 11.05 7.47
N LEU A 70 5.05 9.84 7.90
CA LEU A 70 3.69 9.31 7.80
C LEU A 70 2.71 10.27 8.48
N THR A 71 1.65 10.63 7.77
CA THR A 71 0.54 11.38 8.34
C THR A 71 -0.54 10.41 8.80
N ILE A 72 -0.95 10.52 10.07
CA ILE A 72 -1.92 9.62 10.69
C ILE A 72 -3.24 10.37 10.87
N LYS A 73 -4.33 9.77 10.40
CA LYS A 73 -5.70 10.16 10.71
C LYS A 73 -6.29 9.18 11.71
N ASP A 74 -6.51 9.66 12.93
CA ASP A 74 -7.30 8.93 13.92
C ASP A 74 -8.78 9.01 13.53
N ALA A 75 -9.35 7.87 13.15
CA ALA A 75 -10.74 7.69 12.78
C ALA A 75 -11.43 6.65 13.69
N ARG A 76 -10.88 6.41 14.89
CA ARG A 76 -11.44 5.43 15.84
C ARG A 76 -12.84 5.77 16.34
N HIS A 77 -13.22 7.05 16.24
CA HIS A 77 -14.53 7.57 16.65
C HIS A 77 -15.61 7.46 15.54
N ILE A 78 -15.24 7.08 14.32
CA ILE A 78 -16.17 7.04 13.18
C ILE A 78 -17.09 5.83 13.33
N GLN A 79 -18.41 6.08 13.37
CA GLN A 79 -19.42 5.05 13.57
C GLN A 79 -20.50 5.02 12.49
N THR A 80 -20.70 6.13 11.76
CA THR A 80 -21.75 6.22 10.74
C THR A 80 -21.20 5.96 9.34
N GLU A 81 -22.06 5.44 8.46
CA GLU A 81 -21.75 5.17 7.04
C GLU A 81 -21.32 6.43 6.29
N HIS A 82 -22.03 7.54 6.49
CA HIS A 82 -21.72 8.82 5.85
C HIS A 82 -20.33 9.34 6.28
N GLU A 83 -20.02 9.31 7.57
CA GLU A 83 -18.71 9.72 8.08
C GLU A 83 -17.58 8.80 7.58
N PHE A 84 -17.86 7.49 7.49
CA PHE A 84 -16.91 6.52 6.95
C PHE A 84 -16.57 6.82 5.49
N ILE A 85 -17.57 6.95 4.61
CA ILE A 85 -17.38 7.28 3.19
C ILE A 85 -16.62 8.60 3.05
N ASN A 86 -17.06 9.64 3.75
CA ASN A 86 -16.38 10.94 3.72
C ASN A 86 -14.92 10.83 4.19
N THR A 87 -14.64 10.04 5.21
CA THR A 87 -13.27 9.81 5.68
C THR A 87 -12.40 9.12 4.62
N ILE A 88 -12.96 8.16 3.88
CA ILE A 88 -12.27 7.47 2.79
C ILE A 88 -11.99 8.40 1.61
N GLU A 89 -12.96 9.20 1.17
CA GLU A 89 -12.74 10.17 0.09
C GLU A 89 -11.72 11.25 0.51
N ASN A 90 -11.78 11.74 1.75
CA ASN A 90 -10.78 12.65 2.31
C ASN A 90 -9.37 12.02 2.35
N HIS A 91 -9.24 10.72 2.62
CA HIS A 91 -7.95 10.02 2.52
C HIS A 91 -7.43 10.14 1.09
N ILE A 92 -8.25 9.79 0.09
CA ILE A 92 -7.86 9.82 -1.32
C ILE A 92 -7.40 11.22 -1.75
N GLU A 93 -8.18 12.26 -1.44
CA GLU A 93 -7.84 13.65 -1.79
C GLU A 93 -6.57 14.13 -1.09
N THR A 94 -6.48 13.90 0.22
CA THR A 94 -5.34 14.34 1.05
C THR A 94 -4.06 13.62 0.66
N ALA A 95 -4.15 12.32 0.37
CA ALA A 95 -3.02 11.52 -0.09
C ALA A 95 -2.59 11.94 -1.48
N THR A 96 -3.54 12.22 -2.39
CA THR A 96 -3.23 12.64 -3.77
C THR A 96 -2.56 14.02 -3.80
N ASN A 97 -3.04 14.99 -3.01
CA ASN A 97 -2.43 16.31 -2.82
C ASN A 97 -1.97 16.96 -4.14
N ASN A 98 -2.89 17.00 -5.13
CA ASN A 98 -2.65 17.53 -6.48
C ASN A 98 -1.45 16.90 -7.21
N GLY A 99 -1.16 15.62 -6.94
CA GLY A 99 -0.04 14.87 -7.49
C GLY A 99 1.20 14.82 -6.58
N LYS A 100 1.34 15.73 -5.62
CA LYS A 100 2.45 15.71 -4.64
C LYS A 100 2.11 14.75 -3.50
N ILE A 101 2.09 13.46 -3.79
CA ILE A 101 1.53 12.42 -2.94
C ILE A 101 2.10 12.50 -1.52
N LYS A 102 1.21 12.43 -0.52
CA LYS A 102 1.57 12.37 0.90
C LYS A 102 1.43 10.94 1.42
N PRO A 103 2.38 10.44 2.23
CA PRO A 103 2.22 9.17 2.91
C PRO A 103 1.17 9.34 4.01
N TYR A 104 0.09 8.60 3.93
CA TYR A 104 -1.09 8.78 4.78
C TYR A 104 -1.65 7.44 5.24
N ILE A 105 -2.13 7.38 6.48
CA ILE A 105 -2.87 6.23 7.03
C ILE A 105 -4.09 6.73 7.79
N THR A 106 -5.23 6.08 7.57
CA THR A 106 -6.46 6.33 8.34
C THR A 106 -6.75 5.13 9.20
N ILE A 107 -6.81 5.27 10.51
CA ILE A 107 -6.96 4.15 11.45
C ILE A 107 -8.35 4.20 12.08
N PHE A 108 -9.19 3.22 11.74
CA PHE A 108 -10.54 3.06 12.32
C PHE A 108 -10.51 2.29 13.64
N SER A 109 -11.66 2.18 14.31
CA SER A 109 -11.79 1.51 15.60
C SER A 109 -11.24 0.07 15.55
N PRO A 110 -10.53 -0.43 16.58
CA PRO A 110 -10.20 -1.85 16.67
C PRO A 110 -11.43 -2.69 17.11
N HIS A 111 -12.45 -2.07 17.68
CA HIS A 111 -13.67 -2.70 18.16
C HIS A 111 -14.84 -2.34 17.25
N HIS A 112 -15.48 -3.34 16.64
CA HIS A 112 -16.58 -3.14 15.67
C HIS A 112 -16.23 -2.09 14.58
N PRO A 113 -15.17 -2.30 13.79
CA PRO A 113 -14.77 -1.41 12.70
C PRO A 113 -15.71 -1.49 11.50
N PRO A 114 -15.82 -0.41 10.67
CA PRO A 114 -16.20 -0.58 9.28
C PRO A 114 -15.18 -1.49 8.58
N GLN A 115 -15.63 -2.41 7.74
CA GLN A 115 -14.78 -3.35 7.00
C GLN A 115 -14.65 -2.91 5.55
N ILE A 116 -13.43 -2.99 4.99
CA ILE A 116 -13.15 -2.73 3.57
C ILE A 116 -12.76 -4.05 2.91
N TYR A 117 -13.36 -4.33 1.76
CA TYR A 117 -13.13 -5.56 1.00
C TYR A 117 -12.15 -5.37 -0.16
N ASN A 118 -11.93 -4.14 -0.60
CA ASN A 118 -10.97 -3.83 -1.66
C ASN A 118 -9.53 -4.16 -1.23
N ASN A 119 -8.71 -4.63 -2.19
CA ASN A 119 -7.27 -4.81 -1.99
C ASN A 119 -6.54 -3.47 -1.81
N GLN A 120 -6.86 -2.50 -2.67
CA GLN A 120 -6.53 -1.09 -2.51
C GLN A 120 -7.81 -0.27 -2.75
N LEU A 121 -7.92 0.90 -2.13
CA LEU A 121 -9.10 1.76 -2.30
C LEU A 121 -9.33 2.10 -3.79
N ILE A 122 -8.25 2.37 -4.52
CA ILE A 122 -8.28 2.65 -5.95
C ILE A 122 -7.66 1.45 -6.67
N ARG A 123 -8.48 0.73 -7.44
CA ARG A 123 -8.06 -0.37 -8.32
C ARG A 123 -8.90 -0.38 -9.58
N TYR A 124 -8.32 -0.90 -10.65
CA TYR A 124 -9.05 -1.25 -11.85
C TYR A 124 -9.76 -2.59 -11.69
N ALA A 125 -10.96 -2.69 -12.26
CA ALA A 125 -11.74 -3.91 -12.32
C ALA A 125 -11.05 -4.99 -13.16
N GLY A 126 -11.40 -6.25 -12.88
CA GLY A 126 -10.92 -7.44 -13.57
C GLY A 126 -12.08 -8.27 -14.10
N TYR A 127 -12.27 -8.26 -15.41
CA TYR A 127 -13.27 -9.07 -16.09
C TYR A 127 -12.68 -10.37 -16.62
N ALA A 128 -13.52 -11.24 -17.19
CA ALA A 128 -13.06 -12.49 -17.78
C ALA A 128 -12.12 -12.25 -18.99
N ASP A 129 -12.43 -11.22 -19.79
CA ASP A 129 -11.81 -10.90 -21.08
C ASP A 129 -10.88 -9.69 -21.07
N LYS A 130 -10.94 -8.83 -20.05
CA LYS A 130 -10.18 -7.56 -19.97
C LYS A 130 -10.00 -7.05 -18.54
N GLY A 131 -9.26 -5.96 -18.36
CA GLY A 131 -8.98 -5.37 -17.05
C GLY A 131 -7.93 -6.14 -16.25
N ASP A 132 -7.84 -5.89 -14.95
CA ASP A 132 -6.81 -6.44 -14.08
C ASP A 132 -7.18 -7.83 -13.53
N PRO A 133 -6.56 -8.93 -13.97
CA PRO A 133 -6.93 -10.27 -13.52
C PRO A 133 -6.81 -10.49 -12.00
N ALA A 134 -6.00 -9.69 -11.30
CA ALA A 134 -5.86 -9.78 -9.85
C ALA A 134 -7.13 -9.35 -9.10
N GLU A 135 -8.01 -8.56 -9.73
CA GLU A 135 -9.22 -8.01 -9.11
C GLU A 135 -10.50 -8.72 -9.56
N LYS A 136 -10.40 -9.88 -10.23
CA LYS A 136 -11.56 -10.66 -10.70
C LYS A 136 -12.57 -10.94 -9.59
N THR A 137 -12.11 -11.44 -8.45
CA THR A 137 -12.97 -11.77 -7.31
C THR A 137 -13.68 -10.54 -6.74
N ILE A 138 -12.96 -9.41 -6.63
CA ILE A 138 -13.54 -8.15 -6.12
C ILE A 138 -14.53 -7.55 -7.11
N THR A 139 -14.25 -7.67 -8.42
CA THR A 139 -15.15 -7.21 -9.48
C THR A 139 -16.44 -8.01 -9.49
N GLN A 140 -16.36 -9.34 -9.38
CA GLN A 140 -17.54 -10.20 -9.25
C GLN A 140 -18.37 -9.87 -8.01
N LEU A 141 -17.71 -9.53 -6.89
CA LEU A 141 -18.40 -9.06 -5.69
C LEU A 141 -19.12 -7.72 -5.93
N ALA A 142 -18.47 -6.77 -6.60
CA ALA A 142 -19.11 -5.49 -6.96
C ALA A 142 -20.34 -5.72 -7.86
N GLU A 143 -20.21 -6.52 -8.92
CA GLU A 143 -21.30 -6.87 -9.84
C GLU A 143 -22.46 -7.56 -9.12
N HIS A 144 -22.16 -8.47 -8.18
CA HIS A 144 -23.18 -9.14 -7.36
C HIS A 144 -23.97 -8.15 -6.48
N LEU A 145 -23.31 -7.11 -5.97
CA LEU A 145 -23.97 -6.03 -5.22
C LEU A 145 -24.76 -5.06 -6.13
N GLY A 146 -24.71 -5.25 -7.45
CA GLY A 146 -25.42 -4.44 -8.44
C GLY A 146 -24.59 -3.29 -9.02
N TRP A 147 -23.28 -3.23 -8.77
CA TRP A 147 -22.39 -2.30 -9.48
C TRP A 147 -22.26 -2.71 -10.95
N GLN A 148 -22.16 -1.72 -11.84
CA GLN A 148 -21.94 -1.92 -13.27
C GLN A 148 -20.82 -1.01 -13.74
N GLY A 149 -19.72 -1.60 -14.23
CA GLY A 149 -18.64 -0.87 -14.90
C GLY A 149 -18.96 -0.55 -16.35
N ALA A 150 -18.06 0.17 -17.01
CA ALA A 150 -18.13 0.45 -18.45
C ALA A 150 -17.59 -0.71 -19.32
N HIS A 151 -17.10 -1.77 -18.68
CA HIS A 151 -16.43 -2.93 -19.27
C HIS A 151 -15.21 -2.51 -20.09
N THR A 152 -14.31 -1.73 -19.50
CA THR A 152 -13.01 -1.33 -20.08
C THR A 152 -11.82 -1.95 -19.33
N ASP A 153 -10.60 -1.78 -19.88
CA ASP A 153 -9.36 -2.22 -19.21
C ASP A 153 -9.05 -1.45 -17.92
N PHE A 154 -9.70 -0.31 -17.70
CA PHE A 154 -9.36 0.64 -16.65
C PHE A 154 -10.60 1.22 -15.95
N ASP A 155 -11.61 0.38 -15.70
CA ASP A 155 -12.77 0.77 -14.89
C ASP A 155 -12.39 0.84 -13.41
N ILE A 156 -12.59 1.98 -12.77
CA ILE A 156 -12.33 2.14 -11.33
C ILE A 156 -13.38 1.36 -10.53
N LEU A 157 -12.93 0.42 -9.71
CA LEU A 157 -13.79 -0.31 -8.78
C LEU A 157 -14.39 0.63 -7.72
N PRO A 158 -15.64 0.38 -7.28
CA PRO A 158 -16.22 1.13 -6.17
C PRO A 158 -15.55 0.74 -4.85
N LEU A 159 -15.69 1.57 -3.82
CA LEU A 159 -15.46 1.13 -2.45
C LEU A 159 -16.48 0.05 -2.11
N ILE A 160 -16.03 -1.13 -1.67
CA ILE A 160 -16.88 -2.21 -1.16
C ILE A 160 -16.64 -2.32 0.35
N TYR A 161 -17.70 -2.14 1.13
CA TYR A 161 -17.56 -2.02 2.57
C TYR A 161 -18.79 -2.55 3.32
N LYS A 162 -18.57 -2.83 4.60
CA LYS A 162 -19.62 -3.24 5.54
C LYS A 162 -19.46 -2.48 6.85
N MET A 163 -20.50 -1.75 7.27
CA MET A 163 -20.54 -1.17 8.62
C MET A 163 -20.79 -2.28 9.64
N SER A 164 -20.43 -2.08 10.91
CA SER A 164 -20.36 -3.13 11.93
C SER A 164 -21.61 -3.99 12.08
N ASP A 165 -22.80 -3.37 11.99
CA ASP A 165 -24.11 -4.03 12.04
C ASP A 165 -24.91 -3.86 10.73
N GLY A 166 -24.23 -3.48 9.64
CA GLY A 166 -24.86 -3.18 8.36
C GLY A 166 -24.73 -4.31 7.33
N ASP A 167 -25.44 -4.16 6.23
CA ASP A 167 -25.27 -5.00 5.04
C ASP A 167 -23.98 -4.64 4.30
N LEU A 168 -23.50 -5.59 3.49
CA LEU A 168 -22.42 -5.33 2.55
C LEU A 168 -22.93 -4.38 1.45
N LYS A 169 -22.20 -3.29 1.20
CA LYS A 169 -22.57 -2.23 0.27
C LYS A 169 -21.39 -1.86 -0.63
N TYR A 170 -21.69 -1.10 -1.68
CA TYR A 170 -20.68 -0.40 -2.46
C TYR A 170 -20.96 1.10 -2.54
N HIS A 171 -19.91 1.90 -2.76
CA HIS A 171 -19.98 3.33 -3.01
C HIS A 171 -19.08 3.69 -4.20
N ASN A 172 -19.66 4.34 -5.21
CA ASN A 172 -18.88 4.89 -6.32
C ASN A 172 -18.21 6.19 -5.87
N TYR A 173 -16.89 6.25 -6.00
CA TYR A 173 -16.16 7.49 -5.72
C TYR A 173 -16.60 8.61 -6.66
N ASN A 174 -16.50 9.86 -6.19
CA ASN A 174 -16.48 11.00 -7.10
C ASN A 174 -15.31 10.84 -8.11
N PRO A 175 -15.53 10.79 -9.43
CA PRO A 175 -14.44 10.63 -10.39
C PRO A 175 -13.35 11.71 -10.28
N GLU A 176 -13.69 12.91 -9.81
CA GLU A 176 -12.76 14.05 -9.70
C GLU A 176 -11.65 13.83 -8.65
N ILE A 177 -11.87 12.95 -7.66
CA ILE A 177 -10.86 12.67 -6.62
C ILE A 177 -9.85 11.61 -7.07
N ILE A 178 -10.11 10.93 -8.19
CA ILE A 178 -9.26 9.86 -8.72
C ILE A 178 -8.33 10.42 -9.79
N LYS A 179 -7.07 10.70 -9.43
CA LYS A 179 -6.06 11.11 -10.40
C LYS A 179 -5.47 9.91 -11.13
N GLU A 180 -5.59 9.89 -12.45
CA GLU A 180 -4.96 8.91 -13.34
C GLU A 180 -3.90 9.57 -14.21
N VAL A 181 -2.89 8.79 -14.61
CA VAL A 181 -1.77 9.23 -15.45
C VAL A 181 -1.81 8.44 -16.76
N PRO A 182 -2.06 9.08 -17.93
CA PRO A 182 -1.91 8.43 -19.21
C PRO A 182 -0.44 8.12 -19.49
N ILE A 183 -0.14 6.94 -20.02
CA ILE A 183 1.23 6.51 -20.31
C ILE A 183 1.58 6.82 -21.76
N THR A 184 2.64 7.59 -21.92
CA THR A 184 3.16 8.05 -23.21
C THR A 184 4.68 7.89 -23.25
N HIS A 185 5.26 7.94 -24.45
CA HIS A 185 6.70 7.86 -24.62
C HIS A 185 7.17 8.78 -25.74
N ASP A 186 8.06 9.72 -25.42
CA ASP A 186 8.55 10.76 -26.34
C ASP A 186 9.22 10.18 -27.60
N ARG A 187 9.98 9.09 -27.45
CA ARG A 187 10.69 8.42 -28.55
C ARG A 187 9.81 7.43 -29.32
N TYR A 188 8.72 6.98 -28.72
CA TYR A 188 7.83 5.97 -29.29
C TYR A 188 6.35 6.41 -29.23
N PRO A 189 5.93 7.33 -30.12
CA PRO A 189 4.57 7.89 -30.10
C PRO A 189 3.45 6.86 -30.25
N LYS A 190 3.73 5.70 -30.85
CA LYS A 190 2.76 4.59 -30.98
C LYS A 190 2.29 4.05 -29.63
N LEU A 191 3.06 4.20 -28.55
CA LEU A 191 2.67 3.74 -27.22
C LEU A 191 1.36 4.38 -26.76
N GLN A 192 1.15 5.66 -27.05
CA GLN A 192 -0.06 6.39 -26.66
C GLN A 192 -1.34 5.76 -27.26
N GLN A 193 -1.23 5.10 -28.42
CA GLN A 193 -2.36 4.47 -29.11
C GLN A 193 -2.90 3.26 -28.35
N LEU A 194 -2.11 2.67 -27.44
CA LEU A 194 -2.57 1.59 -26.57
C LEU A 194 -3.51 2.07 -25.45
N GLY A 195 -3.65 3.39 -25.24
CA GLY A 195 -4.57 3.94 -24.24
C GLY A 195 -4.24 3.57 -22.80
N LEU A 196 -2.99 3.20 -22.52
CA LEU A 196 -2.56 2.78 -21.18
C LEU A 196 -2.63 3.96 -20.21
N LYS A 197 -3.07 3.68 -18.99
CA LYS A 197 -3.05 4.63 -17.88
C LYS A 197 -2.88 3.91 -16.54
N TRP A 198 -2.53 4.65 -15.50
CA TRP A 198 -2.52 4.12 -14.13
C TRP A 198 -2.95 5.17 -13.11
N TYR A 199 -3.61 4.76 -12.04
CA TYR A 199 -3.99 5.66 -10.94
C TYR A 199 -2.76 6.11 -10.13
N ALA A 200 -2.82 7.31 -9.56
CA ALA A 200 -1.67 7.96 -8.95
C ALA A 200 -1.24 7.34 -7.60
N VAL A 201 -2.20 6.99 -6.74
CA VAL A 201 -1.92 6.67 -5.33
C VAL A 201 -2.25 5.20 -5.01
N PRO A 202 -1.27 4.37 -4.61
CA PRO A 202 -1.50 3.00 -4.14
C PRO A 202 -1.95 2.96 -2.68
N ILE A 203 -3.26 2.98 -2.42
CA ILE A 203 -3.80 2.95 -1.05
C ILE A 203 -4.19 1.53 -0.64
N ILE A 204 -3.28 0.79 -0.01
CA ILE A 204 -3.51 -0.58 0.48
C ILE A 204 -4.58 -0.58 1.57
N SER A 205 -5.56 -1.47 1.47
CA SER A 205 -6.72 -1.52 2.39
C SER A 205 -7.07 -2.93 2.89
N ASN A 206 -6.25 -3.94 2.56
CA ASN A 206 -6.49 -5.36 2.90
C ASN A 206 -5.51 -5.94 3.93
N MET A 207 -4.88 -5.08 4.74
CA MET A 207 -3.94 -5.48 5.78
C MET A 207 -4.44 -5.05 7.15
N ASP A 208 -4.10 -5.85 8.17
CA ASP A 208 -4.28 -5.51 9.57
C ASP A 208 -3.04 -4.75 10.08
N LEU A 209 -3.26 -3.63 10.77
CA LEU A 209 -2.21 -2.94 11.53
C LEU A 209 -2.22 -3.48 12.96
N LYS A 210 -1.10 -4.02 13.44
CA LYS A 210 -0.94 -4.47 14.83
C LYS A 210 0.03 -3.56 15.57
N ILE A 211 -0.39 -3.08 16.74
CA ILE A 211 0.39 -2.22 17.62
C ILE A 211 0.17 -2.72 19.05
N GLY A 212 1.22 -3.18 19.74
CA GLY A 212 1.15 -3.48 21.17
C GLY A 212 0.05 -4.48 21.57
N GLY A 213 -0.24 -5.46 20.70
CA GLY A 213 -1.30 -6.46 20.91
C GLY A 213 -2.72 -6.01 20.54
N ILE A 214 -2.93 -4.76 20.11
CA ILE A 214 -4.19 -4.30 19.51
C ILE A 214 -4.12 -4.50 17.99
N THR A 215 -5.17 -5.08 17.42
CA THR A 215 -5.33 -5.22 15.98
C THR A 215 -6.31 -4.19 15.46
N TYR A 216 -5.86 -3.35 14.53
CA TYR A 216 -6.65 -2.41 13.75
C TYR A 216 -6.90 -3.02 12.36
N PRO A 217 -8.04 -3.69 12.14
CA PRO A 217 -8.26 -4.41 10.90
C PRO A 217 -8.59 -3.47 9.74
N THR A 218 -9.03 -2.24 9.99
CA THR A 218 -9.32 -1.28 8.93
C THR A 218 -8.44 -0.07 9.12
N ALA A 219 -7.31 -0.09 8.42
CA ALA A 219 -6.30 0.95 8.51
C ALA A 219 -5.68 1.25 7.12
N PRO A 220 -6.46 1.72 6.12
CA PRO A 220 -5.92 1.96 4.78
C PRO A 220 -4.73 2.92 4.82
N PHE A 221 -3.69 2.62 4.06
CA PHE A 221 -2.45 3.40 4.02
C PHE A 221 -1.84 3.49 2.63
N ASN A 222 -1.07 4.54 2.37
CA ASN A 222 -0.39 4.73 1.09
C ASN A 222 1.01 5.34 1.24
N GLY A 223 1.81 5.10 0.20
CA GLY A 223 2.95 5.93 -0.18
C GLY A 223 2.73 6.44 -1.61
N TRP A 224 3.81 6.56 -2.36
CA TRP A 224 3.79 6.75 -3.82
C TRP A 224 4.46 5.56 -4.52
N TYR A 225 4.15 5.36 -5.79
CA TYR A 225 4.70 4.26 -6.56
C TYR A 225 6.21 4.32 -6.75
N MET A 226 6.83 3.15 -6.76
CA MET A 226 8.08 2.89 -7.45
C MET A 226 7.79 2.37 -8.87
N VAL A 227 8.53 2.87 -9.87
CA VAL A 227 8.26 2.61 -11.30
C VAL A 227 8.01 1.15 -11.67
N ASN A 228 8.78 0.20 -11.13
CA ASN A 228 8.66 -1.21 -11.51
C ASN A 228 7.36 -1.86 -11.02
N GLU A 229 6.72 -1.31 -9.99
CA GLU A 229 5.41 -1.79 -9.55
C GLU A 229 4.41 -1.70 -10.71
N ILE A 230 4.42 -0.59 -11.44
CA ILE A 230 3.54 -0.37 -12.59
C ILE A 230 4.12 -1.04 -13.84
N ALA A 231 5.29 -0.59 -14.27
CA ALA A 231 5.83 -0.91 -15.59
C ALA A 231 6.25 -2.37 -15.74
N VAL A 232 6.71 -3.03 -14.67
CA VAL A 232 7.07 -4.45 -14.72
C VAL A 232 5.91 -5.29 -14.22
N ARG A 233 5.53 -5.13 -12.96
CA ARG A 233 4.60 -6.07 -12.31
C ARG A 233 3.18 -5.91 -12.82
N ASN A 234 2.63 -4.70 -12.83
CA ASN A 234 1.24 -4.50 -13.23
C ASN A 234 1.04 -4.67 -14.74
N PHE A 235 1.89 -4.06 -15.57
CA PHE A 235 1.69 -4.11 -17.01
C PHE A 235 2.18 -5.38 -17.70
N THR A 236 3.24 -6.04 -17.21
CA THR A 236 3.89 -7.11 -18.00
C THR A 236 3.81 -8.51 -17.41
N ASP A 237 3.48 -8.68 -16.12
CA ASP A 237 3.27 -10.02 -15.59
C ASP A 237 2.16 -10.73 -16.37
N SER A 238 2.37 -12.00 -16.74
CA SER A 238 1.45 -12.76 -17.60
C SER A 238 0.10 -13.06 -16.93
N TYR A 239 0.04 -12.94 -15.60
CA TYR A 239 -1.17 -13.06 -14.78
C TYR A 239 -1.75 -11.69 -14.41
N ARG A 240 -1.24 -10.61 -15.01
CA ARG A 240 -1.73 -9.24 -14.90
C ARG A 240 -2.16 -8.76 -16.29
N TYR A 241 -1.83 -7.55 -16.70
CA TYR A 241 -2.23 -7.04 -18.01
C TYR A 241 -1.48 -7.68 -19.19
N ASN A 242 -0.34 -8.34 -18.95
CA ASN A 242 0.41 -9.11 -19.95
C ASN A 242 0.71 -8.34 -21.26
N LEU A 243 1.10 -7.06 -21.15
CA LEU A 243 1.22 -6.14 -22.29
C LEU A 243 2.57 -6.17 -23.01
N LEU A 244 3.47 -7.10 -22.66
CA LEU A 244 4.85 -7.09 -23.18
C LEU A 244 4.91 -7.12 -24.72
N GLU A 245 4.03 -7.90 -25.36
CA GLU A 245 3.98 -7.99 -26.83
C GLU A 245 3.49 -6.69 -27.46
N SER A 246 2.31 -6.20 -27.05
CA SER A 246 1.73 -4.96 -27.57
C SER A 246 2.63 -3.74 -27.36
N VAL A 247 3.30 -3.67 -26.20
CA VAL A 247 4.27 -2.60 -25.89
C VAL A 247 5.51 -2.71 -26.77
N ALA A 248 6.02 -3.91 -27.02
CA ALA A 248 7.18 -4.09 -27.89
C ALA A 248 6.87 -3.72 -29.35
N GLU A 249 5.66 -4.00 -29.84
CA GLU A 249 5.19 -3.55 -31.15
C GLU A 249 5.09 -2.02 -31.22
N ALA A 250 4.58 -1.38 -30.16
CA ALA A 250 4.55 0.07 -30.06
C ALA A 250 5.96 0.70 -30.01
N PHE A 251 6.95 -0.04 -29.49
CA PHE A 251 8.36 0.32 -29.53
C PHE A 251 9.09 -0.11 -30.81
N GLU A 252 8.35 -0.64 -31.78
CA GLU A 252 8.85 -1.01 -33.10
C GLU A 252 9.96 -2.09 -33.06
N PHE A 253 9.93 -2.96 -32.05
CA PHE A 253 10.80 -4.14 -32.02
C PHE A 253 10.31 -5.20 -33.01
N ASP A 254 11.18 -5.55 -33.97
CA ASP A 254 10.92 -6.49 -35.06
C ASP A 254 10.74 -7.96 -34.61
N THR A 255 11.30 -8.30 -33.44
CA THR A 255 11.22 -9.65 -32.89
C THR A 255 11.34 -9.68 -31.37
N LEU A 256 10.63 -10.60 -30.73
CA LEU A 256 10.74 -10.91 -29.30
C LEU A 256 11.40 -12.26 -29.01
N LYS A 257 12.17 -12.80 -29.96
CA LYS A 257 13.04 -13.96 -29.69
C LYS A 257 13.99 -13.63 -28.55
N ASN A 258 14.17 -14.56 -27.61
CA ASN A 258 14.97 -14.29 -26.40
C ASN A 258 16.41 -13.85 -26.70
N ASN A 259 17.03 -14.35 -27.78
CA ASN A 259 18.38 -13.98 -28.17
C ASN A 259 18.52 -12.57 -28.78
N SER A 260 17.41 -11.87 -29.06
CA SER A 260 17.45 -10.47 -29.49
C SER A 260 17.61 -9.51 -28.31
N PHE A 261 17.25 -9.93 -27.10
CA PHE A 261 17.14 -9.08 -25.89
C PHE A 261 16.07 -7.97 -25.99
N ASN A 262 15.16 -8.04 -26.98
CA ASN A 262 14.14 -7.00 -27.13
C ASN A 262 13.07 -7.04 -26.03
N LYS A 263 12.84 -8.18 -25.38
CA LYS A 263 11.97 -8.23 -24.18
C LYS A 263 12.55 -7.37 -23.05
N ASP A 264 13.85 -7.47 -22.83
CA ASP A 264 14.57 -6.69 -21.82
C ASP A 264 14.58 -5.20 -22.20
N ARG A 265 14.84 -4.86 -23.47
CA ARG A 265 14.75 -3.47 -23.95
C ARG A 265 13.35 -2.90 -23.80
N ALA A 266 12.31 -3.65 -24.15
CA ALA A 266 10.92 -3.22 -23.98
C ALA A 266 10.58 -2.95 -22.51
N LEU A 267 11.08 -3.77 -21.58
CA LEU A 267 10.92 -3.50 -20.15
C LEU A 267 11.58 -2.19 -19.72
N VAL A 268 12.79 -1.91 -20.20
CA VAL A 268 13.50 -0.65 -19.87
C VAL A 268 12.72 0.55 -20.42
N GLU A 269 12.32 0.52 -21.69
CA GLU A 269 11.58 1.62 -22.34
C GLU A 269 10.18 1.82 -21.72
N LEU A 270 9.51 0.75 -21.27
CA LEU A 270 8.23 0.88 -20.56
C LEU A 270 8.39 1.52 -19.18
N ASN A 271 9.49 1.24 -18.47
CA ASN A 271 9.80 1.92 -17.21
C ASN A 271 10.09 3.42 -17.44
N ASP A 272 10.84 3.75 -18.49
CA ASP A 272 11.09 5.13 -18.91
C ASP A 272 9.76 5.87 -19.19
N ALA A 273 8.90 5.29 -20.02
CA ALA A 273 7.58 5.82 -20.35
C ALA A 273 6.72 6.09 -19.11
N VAL A 274 6.62 5.11 -18.19
CA VAL A 274 5.83 5.26 -16.96
C VAL A 274 6.42 6.35 -16.06
N TYR A 275 7.73 6.34 -15.84
CA TYR A 275 8.38 7.32 -14.97
C TYR A 275 8.17 8.74 -15.48
N HIS A 276 8.43 8.99 -16.76
CA HIS A 276 8.30 10.31 -17.36
C HIS A 276 6.84 10.76 -17.51
N SER A 277 5.90 9.85 -17.79
CA SER A 277 4.47 10.17 -17.80
C SER A 277 4.00 10.68 -16.43
N PHE A 278 4.39 10.01 -15.34
CA PHE A 278 4.08 10.46 -13.98
C PHE A 278 4.71 11.82 -13.66
N LYS A 279 5.97 12.04 -14.07
CA LYS A 279 6.64 13.33 -13.88
C LYS A 279 5.95 14.46 -14.65
N ASN A 280 5.54 14.22 -15.89
CA ASN A 280 4.86 15.20 -16.74
C ASN A 280 3.50 15.61 -16.16
N GLU A 281 2.77 14.67 -15.56
CA GLU A 281 1.51 14.93 -14.85
C GLU A 281 1.68 15.50 -13.43
N GLY A 282 2.92 15.77 -13.03
CA GLY A 282 3.25 16.30 -11.70
C GLY A 282 2.93 15.34 -10.56
N VAL A 283 2.91 14.03 -10.83
CA VAL A 283 2.63 12.98 -9.84
C VAL A 283 3.93 12.43 -9.26
N SER A 284 3.98 12.32 -7.92
CA SER A 284 5.10 11.70 -7.20
C SER A 284 5.31 10.26 -7.65
N ILE A 285 6.53 9.97 -8.10
CA ILE A 285 7.01 8.63 -8.44
C ILE A 285 8.52 8.58 -8.18
N VAL A 286 9.03 7.39 -7.84
CA VAL A 286 10.46 7.13 -7.65
C VAL A 286 10.92 5.98 -8.55
N ASP A 287 12.13 6.06 -9.09
CA ASP A 287 12.75 4.94 -9.80
C ASP A 287 13.39 3.95 -8.82
N HIS A 288 13.62 2.71 -9.24
CA HIS A 288 14.13 1.66 -8.35
C HIS A 288 15.54 1.92 -7.83
N LEU A 289 16.41 2.58 -8.60
CA LEU A 289 17.78 2.84 -8.16
C LEU A 289 17.79 3.92 -7.07
N THR A 290 17.02 5.00 -7.26
CA THR A 290 16.82 6.04 -6.25
C THR A 290 16.14 5.49 -4.99
N ALA A 291 15.11 4.64 -5.13
CA ALA A 291 14.44 4.01 -4.00
C ALA A 291 15.42 3.17 -3.16
N SER A 292 16.28 2.39 -3.80
CA SER A 292 17.34 1.65 -3.10
C SER A 292 18.38 2.55 -2.45
N LYS A 293 18.74 3.69 -3.07
CA LYS A 293 19.65 4.67 -2.45
C LYS A 293 19.04 5.33 -1.22
N GLN A 294 17.75 5.63 -1.26
CA GLN A 294 17.00 6.11 -0.07
C GLN A 294 16.96 5.01 1.01
N PHE A 295 16.82 3.75 0.62
CA PHE A 295 16.89 2.63 1.56
C PHE A 295 18.26 2.48 2.22
N GLU A 296 19.37 2.69 1.49
CA GLU A 296 20.71 2.74 2.11
C GLU A 296 20.82 3.88 3.15
N MET A 297 20.15 5.02 2.93
CA MET A 297 20.09 6.11 3.90
C MET A 297 19.24 5.73 5.12
N PHE A 298 18.14 4.98 4.91
CA PHE A 298 17.35 4.41 5.99
C PHE A 298 18.20 3.50 6.87
N GLU A 299 18.96 2.58 6.28
CA GLU A 299 19.84 1.67 7.03
C GLU A 299 20.85 2.45 7.88
N LYS A 300 21.51 3.45 7.31
CA LYS A 300 22.44 4.33 8.04
C LYS A 300 21.77 5.04 9.21
N ASN A 301 20.55 5.55 9.01
CA ASN A 301 19.80 6.23 10.06
C ASN A 301 19.41 5.28 11.20
N GLU A 302 18.96 4.06 10.88
CA GLU A 302 18.61 3.08 11.89
C GLU A 302 19.82 2.67 12.73
N TYR A 303 20.95 2.38 12.09
CA TYR A 303 22.20 2.03 12.81
C TYR A 303 22.70 3.19 13.68
N LYS A 304 22.59 4.44 13.21
CA LYS A 304 22.94 5.63 14.01
C LYS A 304 22.09 5.74 15.28
N ASN A 305 20.85 5.26 15.24
CA ASN A 305 19.96 5.22 16.40
C ASN A 305 20.02 3.88 17.15
N GLY A 306 21.04 3.05 16.92
CA GLY A 306 21.24 1.78 17.63
C GLY A 306 20.21 0.70 17.28
N ARG A 307 19.50 0.83 16.15
CA ARG A 307 18.49 -0.14 15.70
C ARG A 307 19.04 -1.01 14.56
N GLU A 308 18.74 -2.29 14.62
CA GLU A 308 19.01 -3.22 13.51
C GLU A 308 17.91 -3.17 12.45
N VAL A 309 18.29 -3.34 11.19
CA VAL A 309 17.38 -3.36 10.05
C VAL A 309 16.93 -4.78 9.73
N THR A 310 15.63 -5.02 9.79
CA THR A 310 14.99 -6.24 9.29
C THR A 310 14.51 -6.06 7.85
N GLY A 311 14.41 -7.16 7.10
CA GLY A 311 14.04 -7.10 5.69
C GLY A 311 13.79 -8.47 5.05
N LYS A 312 12.93 -8.50 4.03
CA LYS A 312 12.73 -9.65 3.14
C LYS A 312 13.43 -9.36 1.82
N TRP A 313 14.63 -9.88 1.66
CA TRP A 313 15.49 -9.64 0.49
C TRP A 313 14.76 -9.72 -0.86
N SER A 314 13.96 -10.77 -1.06
CA SER A 314 13.22 -10.99 -2.33
C SER A 314 12.14 -9.94 -2.65
N TRP A 315 11.79 -9.06 -1.70
CA TRP A 315 10.87 -7.94 -1.89
C TRP A 315 11.59 -6.60 -1.97
N LEU A 316 12.75 -6.47 -1.32
CA LEU A 316 13.56 -5.24 -1.35
C LEU A 316 14.34 -5.09 -2.66
N VAL A 317 14.70 -6.22 -3.29
CA VAL A 317 15.37 -6.22 -4.58
C VAL A 317 14.39 -5.87 -5.70
N PRO A 318 14.66 -4.85 -6.54
CA PRO A 318 13.76 -4.45 -7.61
C PRO A 318 13.69 -5.49 -8.72
N SER A 319 12.58 -5.53 -9.45
CA SER A 319 12.35 -6.49 -10.54
C SER A 319 13.01 -6.13 -11.87
N LEU A 320 13.82 -5.07 -11.92
CA LEU A 320 14.64 -4.69 -13.07
C LEU A 320 16.03 -4.27 -12.57
N SER A 321 17.06 -4.72 -13.27
CA SER A 321 18.47 -4.43 -12.96
C SER A 321 18.85 -4.59 -11.48
N PRO A 322 18.47 -5.71 -10.84
CA PRO A 322 18.60 -5.88 -9.38
C PRO A 322 20.03 -5.80 -8.87
N THR A 323 21.03 -6.15 -9.69
CA THR A 323 22.45 -6.11 -9.32
C THR A 323 23.00 -4.68 -9.17
N LEU A 324 22.28 -3.66 -9.63
CA LEU A 324 22.72 -2.26 -9.55
C LEU A 324 22.47 -1.60 -8.19
N VAL A 325 21.83 -2.31 -7.26
CA VAL A 325 21.46 -1.76 -5.94
C VAL A 325 22.20 -2.47 -4.80
N SER A 326 22.52 -1.75 -3.72
CA SER A 326 23.30 -2.29 -2.59
C SER A 326 22.62 -3.49 -1.94
N ASN A 327 21.31 -3.40 -1.72
CA ASN A 327 20.51 -4.40 -1.01
C ASN A 327 20.39 -5.75 -1.75
N TYR A 328 20.90 -5.86 -2.98
CA TYR A 328 21.03 -7.14 -3.67
C TYR A 328 22.19 -7.98 -3.14
N HIS A 329 23.29 -7.34 -2.73
CA HIS A 329 24.59 -7.99 -2.50
C HIS A 329 24.76 -8.57 -1.09
N HIS A 330 23.74 -8.51 -0.24
CA HIS A 330 23.74 -9.11 1.08
C HIS A 330 22.33 -9.55 1.53
N GLY A 331 22.28 -10.47 2.49
CA GLY A 331 21.01 -10.91 3.08
C GLY A 331 20.44 -9.91 4.10
N TYR A 332 19.19 -10.15 4.50
CA TYR A 332 18.50 -9.46 5.59
C TYR A 332 17.88 -10.46 6.55
N HIS A 333 17.87 -10.15 7.84
CA HIS A 333 17.08 -10.89 8.82
C HIS A 333 15.61 -10.57 8.61
N ASN A 334 14.80 -11.58 8.28
CA ASN A 334 13.36 -11.42 8.05
C ASN A 334 12.54 -11.69 9.33
N GLU A 335 13.05 -11.25 10.48
CA GLU A 335 12.29 -11.23 11.72
C GLU A 335 11.18 -10.18 11.61
N ILE A 336 9.95 -10.54 11.96
CA ILE A 336 8.81 -9.62 11.94
C ILE A 336 8.66 -9.06 13.36
N LYS A 337 9.03 -7.78 13.53
CA LYS A 337 8.88 -7.03 14.79
C LYS A 337 7.50 -6.39 14.87
N ASP A 338 6.98 -6.21 16.10
CA ASP A 338 5.79 -5.40 16.39
C ASP A 338 6.23 -3.95 16.71
N PRO A 339 5.43 -2.92 16.37
CA PRO A 339 4.24 -2.92 15.51
C PRO A 339 4.51 -3.35 14.06
N ASN A 340 3.51 -3.85 13.34
CA ASN A 340 3.64 -4.19 11.90
C ASN A 340 2.30 -4.28 11.15
N PHE A 341 2.38 -4.39 9.83
CA PHE A 341 1.26 -4.74 8.96
C PHE A 341 1.26 -6.23 8.64
N HIS A 342 0.08 -6.84 8.72
CA HIS A 342 -0.13 -8.26 8.45
C HIS A 342 -1.20 -8.46 7.39
N TYR A 343 -1.05 -9.49 6.56
CA TYR A 343 -2.19 -9.90 5.75
C TYR A 343 -3.30 -10.40 6.65
N LYS A 344 -4.54 -10.08 6.30
CA LYS A 344 -5.72 -10.64 6.94
C LYS A 344 -5.66 -12.16 6.85
N ASN A 345 -5.95 -12.85 7.95
CA ASN A 345 -6.18 -14.28 7.90
C ASN A 345 -7.41 -14.51 7.03
N THR A 346 -7.19 -14.97 5.80
CA THR A 346 -8.22 -15.67 5.05
C THR A 346 -8.41 -17.02 5.74
N GLU A 347 -9.06 -17.04 6.90
CA GLU A 347 -9.93 -18.19 7.15
C GLU A 347 -10.80 -18.27 5.90
N SER A 348 -10.91 -19.45 5.33
CA SER A 348 -11.74 -19.72 4.18
C SER A 348 -13.18 -19.38 4.54
N THR A 349 -13.53 -18.10 4.58
CA THR A 349 -14.85 -17.63 4.26
C THR A 349 -15.05 -18.23 2.89
N GLY A 350 -15.88 -19.27 2.83
CA GLY A 350 -16.38 -19.74 1.55
C GLY A 350 -16.78 -18.52 0.73
N CYS A 351 -16.73 -18.66 -0.59
CA CYS A 351 -17.45 -17.77 -1.48
C CYS A 351 -18.68 -17.23 -0.74
N PRO A 352 -18.87 -15.90 -0.54
CA PRO A 352 -20.07 -15.38 0.12
C PRO A 352 -21.37 -15.79 -0.60
N PHE A 353 -21.21 -16.49 -1.73
CA PHE A 353 -22.18 -17.17 -2.55
C PHE A 353 -22.58 -18.59 -2.07
N HIS A 354 -22.17 -19.05 -0.88
CA HIS A 354 -22.62 -20.32 -0.28
C HIS A 354 -23.19 -20.17 1.14
#